data_AF-A0A0Q9ZG92-F1
#
_entry.id   AF-A0A0Q9ZG92-F1
#
_cell.length_a   1.000
_cell.length_b   1.000
_cell.length_c   1.000
_cell.angle_alpha   90.00
_cell.angle_beta   90.00
_cell.angle_gamma   90.00
#
_symmetry.space_group_name_H-M   'P 1'
#
loop_
_entity.id
_entity.type
_entity.pdbx_description
1 polymer ?
#
loop_
_entity_poly.entity_id
_entity_poly.type
_entity_poly.pdbx_seq_one_letter_code
_entity_poly.pdbx_strand_id
1 'polypeptide(L)'
;MAIRIKLYAAIVAIFFVSGCQPSANEDQNFSNYNESLLNSSKLSERKSENMVYVTAIETDSRDGDAAAYRGTLNVINGCLFMGDMLVVIVNPNLEWEQNPFVIYNRVSNEKFKIGDVVTVGGSSADYSLVNEENLKWKYPPNANCKSKRVWLVGNMVH
;
A
#
# COMPACT_ATOMS: atom_id res chain seq x y z
N MET A 1 -13.73 21.85 61.59
CA MET A 1 -14.59 20.69 61.31
C MET A 1 -14.01 19.99 60.09
N ALA A 2 -13.46 18.80 60.27
CA ALA A 2 -12.65 18.10 59.28
C ALA A 2 -13.42 16.89 58.76
N ILE A 3 -13.47 16.69 57.45
CA ILE A 3 -13.66 15.37 56.85
C ILE A 3 -12.74 15.27 55.64
N ARG A 4 -11.63 14.57 55.84
CA ARG A 4 -10.77 14.01 54.79
C ARG A 4 -11.40 12.69 54.36
N ILE A 5 -11.61 12.46 53.07
CA ILE A 5 -11.94 11.12 52.55
C ILE A 5 -10.68 10.57 51.85
N LYS A 6 -10.20 9.46 52.41
CA LYS A 6 -9.04 8.68 51.97
C LYS A 6 -9.43 7.75 50.82
N LEU A 7 -8.42 7.43 50.00
CA LEU A 7 -8.32 6.40 48.96
C LEU A 7 -9.13 5.12 49.20
N TYR A 8 -9.57 4.45 48.13
CA TYR A 8 -9.22 3.04 47.90
C TYR A 8 -9.10 2.74 46.39
N ALA A 9 -7.89 2.36 45.98
CA ALA A 9 -7.63 1.70 44.70
C ALA A 9 -8.15 0.26 44.77
N ALA A 10 -8.83 -0.20 43.72
CA ALA A 10 -9.12 -1.61 43.51
C ALA A 10 -8.71 -1.98 42.08
N ILE A 11 -7.48 -2.48 41.96
CA ILE A 11 -6.99 -3.22 40.81
C ILE A 11 -7.58 -4.62 40.92
N VAL A 12 -8.34 -5.06 39.92
CA VAL A 12 -8.67 -6.48 39.75
C VAL A 12 -8.15 -6.91 38.38
N ALA A 13 -6.96 -7.50 38.40
CA ALA A 13 -6.43 -8.30 37.30
C ALA A 13 -7.07 -9.70 37.39
N ILE A 14 -7.68 -10.17 36.30
CA ILE A 14 -8.09 -11.57 36.17
C ILE A 14 -7.18 -12.23 35.15
N PHE A 15 -6.36 -13.16 35.63
CA PHE A 15 -5.56 -14.08 34.85
C PHE A 15 -6.48 -15.16 34.26
N PHE A 16 -6.51 -15.30 32.93
CA PHE A 16 -6.89 -16.56 32.30
C PHE A 16 -5.63 -17.25 31.81
N VAL A 17 -5.18 -18.23 32.59
CA VAL A 17 -4.20 -19.24 32.21
C VAL A 17 -4.96 -20.48 31.80
N SER A 18 -4.84 -20.86 30.54
CA SER A 18 -5.14 -22.19 30.00
C SER A 18 -4.50 -22.22 28.61
N GLY A 19 -3.49 -22.99 28.26
CA GLY A 19 -2.82 -24.12 28.88
C GLY A 19 -2.20 -24.85 27.68
N CYS A 20 -0.87 -24.84 27.53
CA CYS A 20 -0.22 -25.64 26.50
C CYS A 20 -0.18 -27.10 26.95
N GLN A 21 -0.65 -28.04 26.12
CA GLN A 21 -0.22 -29.43 26.23
C GLN A 21 0.54 -29.83 24.96
N PRO A 22 1.73 -30.44 25.09
CA PRO A 22 2.48 -31.00 23.98
C PRO A 22 1.96 -32.41 23.70
N SER A 23 1.78 -32.77 22.43
CA SER A 23 1.56 -34.16 22.02
C SER A 23 2.71 -34.59 21.13
N ALA A 24 3.53 -35.52 21.61
CA ALA A 24 4.56 -36.21 20.86
C ALA A 24 4.24 -37.71 20.83
N ASN A 25 4.21 -38.24 19.61
CA ASN A 25 4.42 -39.62 19.14
C ASN A 25 3.46 -40.75 19.55
N GLU A 26 2.79 -41.32 18.53
CA GLU A 26 2.88 -42.76 18.28
C GLU A 26 2.67 -43.08 16.78
N ASP A 27 3.53 -43.97 16.28
CA ASP A 27 3.69 -44.42 14.90
C ASP A 27 2.55 -45.34 14.44
N GLN A 28 2.03 -45.12 13.22
CA GLN A 28 1.49 -46.20 12.40
C GLN A 28 1.94 -46.06 10.94
N ASN A 29 2.83 -46.98 10.56
CA ASN A 29 3.23 -47.32 9.20
C ASN A 29 2.01 -47.67 8.34
N PHE A 30 1.81 -46.94 7.24
CA PHE A 30 1.34 -47.50 5.99
C PHE A 30 2.24 -47.00 4.85
N SER A 31 2.97 -47.94 4.29
CA SER A 31 3.95 -47.72 3.23
C SER A 31 3.29 -47.49 1.87
N ASN A 32 3.99 -46.73 1.03
CA ASN A 32 3.94 -46.67 -0.44
C ASN A 32 2.84 -45.83 -1.11
N TYR A 33 3.10 -44.52 -1.19
CA TYR A 33 3.11 -43.78 -2.46
C TYR A 33 4.31 -42.81 -2.44
N ASN A 34 5.44 -43.23 -3.02
CA ASN A 34 6.60 -42.36 -3.22
C ASN A 34 6.40 -41.46 -4.44
N GLU A 35 7.10 -40.32 -4.40
CA GLU A 35 7.28 -39.32 -5.46
C GLU A 35 6.14 -38.34 -5.72
N SER A 36 6.02 -37.30 -4.88
CA SER A 36 5.90 -35.89 -5.33
C SER A 36 5.88 -34.91 -4.15
N LEU A 37 6.82 -35.04 -3.20
CA LEU A 37 6.93 -34.08 -2.09
C LEU A 37 8.39 -33.67 -1.82
N LEU A 38 9.18 -33.57 -2.90
CA LEU A 38 10.52 -32.99 -2.84
C LEU A 38 10.86 -32.09 -4.04
N ASN A 39 9.86 -31.39 -4.58
CA ASN A 39 10.10 -30.29 -5.53
C ASN A 39 9.21 -29.05 -5.30
N SER A 40 8.43 -29.00 -4.22
CA SER A 40 7.57 -27.85 -3.91
C SER A 40 8.22 -26.80 -3.00
N SER A 41 9.47 -27.01 -2.54
CA SER A 41 10.25 -26.03 -1.76
C SER A 41 11.29 -25.28 -2.59
N LYS A 42 11.24 -25.42 -3.92
CA LYS A 42 12.10 -24.68 -4.86
C LYS A 42 11.31 -24.29 -6.11
N LEU A 43 10.18 -23.61 -5.92
CA LEU A 43 9.57 -22.86 -7.02
C LEU A 43 9.39 -21.40 -6.61
N SER A 44 10.35 -20.62 -7.09
CA SER A 44 10.29 -19.18 -7.23
C SER A 44 10.68 -18.34 -5.99
N GLU A 45 11.94 -18.46 -5.57
CA GLU A 45 12.79 -17.26 -5.49
C GLU A 45 12.95 -16.65 -6.90
N ARG A 46 11.84 -16.30 -7.58
CA ARG A 46 11.91 -15.18 -8.50
C ARG A 46 11.97 -13.99 -7.56
N LYS A 47 13.17 -13.46 -7.43
CA LYS A 47 13.39 -12.03 -7.36
C LYS A 47 12.53 -11.38 -8.44
N SER A 48 11.23 -11.21 -8.18
CA SER A 48 10.44 -10.21 -8.87
C SER A 48 11.15 -8.94 -8.46
N GLU A 49 11.92 -8.36 -9.38
CA GLU A 49 12.18 -6.94 -9.30
C GLU A 49 10.82 -6.30 -9.02
N ASN A 50 10.65 -5.73 -7.83
CA ASN A 50 9.35 -5.26 -7.34
C ASN A 50 8.96 -4.05 -8.18
N MET A 51 8.42 -4.29 -9.37
CA MET A 51 7.90 -3.25 -10.25
C MET A 51 6.72 -2.58 -9.55
N VAL A 52 6.74 -1.25 -9.52
CA VAL A 52 5.64 -0.49 -8.93
C VAL A 52 4.62 -0.23 -10.03
N TYR A 53 3.41 -0.71 -9.83
CA TYR A 53 2.27 -0.42 -10.69
C TYR A 53 1.78 1.01 -10.43
N VAL A 54 1.80 1.83 -11.47
CA VAL A 54 1.37 3.21 -11.43
C VAL A 54 0.06 3.33 -12.21
N THR A 55 -0.95 3.90 -11.56
CA THR A 55 -2.24 4.18 -12.17
C THR A 55 -2.19 5.58 -12.79
N ALA A 56 -2.66 5.76 -14.03
CA ALA A 56 -2.59 7.06 -14.72
C ALA A 56 -3.69 7.27 -15.76
N ILE A 57 -4.16 8.50 -15.85
CA ILE A 57 -5.13 8.96 -16.85
C ILE A 57 -4.36 9.64 -17.99
N GLU A 58 -4.75 9.35 -19.23
CA GLU A 58 -4.30 10.06 -20.42
C GLU A 58 -5.01 11.42 -20.49
N THR A 59 -4.24 12.48 -20.32
CA THR A 59 -4.73 13.86 -20.44
C THR A 59 -3.63 14.79 -20.92
N ASP A 60 -4.04 15.79 -21.70
CA ASP A 60 -3.17 16.88 -22.17
C ASP A 60 -3.17 18.07 -21.18
N SER A 61 -4.11 18.09 -20.24
CA SER A 61 -4.30 19.13 -19.22
C SER A 61 -3.85 18.65 -17.84
N ARG A 62 -3.37 19.59 -17.03
CA ARG A 62 -3.14 19.37 -15.59
C ARG A 62 -4.48 19.53 -14.86
N ASP A 63 -5.39 18.59 -15.07
CA ASP A 63 -6.69 18.65 -14.41
C ASP A 63 -6.54 18.18 -12.97
N GLY A 64 -6.66 19.13 -12.04
CA GLY A 64 -6.67 18.88 -10.60
C GLY A 64 -7.07 20.15 -9.89
N ASP A 65 -8.12 20.10 -9.07
CA ASP A 65 -8.49 21.19 -8.19
C ASP A 65 -7.32 21.60 -7.29
N ALA A 66 -7.32 22.86 -6.85
CA ALA A 66 -6.20 23.54 -6.18
C ALA A 66 -5.94 23.09 -4.72
N ALA A 67 -5.98 21.79 -4.44
CA ALA A 67 -5.58 21.24 -3.15
C ALA A 67 -4.15 20.69 -3.18
N ALA A 68 -3.55 20.60 -2.00
CA ALA A 68 -2.25 19.98 -1.80
C ALA A 68 -2.33 18.98 -0.65
N TYR A 69 -1.66 17.85 -0.80
CA TYR A 69 -1.51 16.85 0.25
C TYR A 69 -0.05 16.51 0.44
N ARG A 70 0.40 16.41 1.69
CA ARG A 70 1.76 16.03 2.04
C ARG A 70 1.77 14.63 2.65
N GLY A 71 2.58 13.74 2.10
CA GLY A 71 2.68 12.37 2.60
C GLY A 71 3.91 11.64 2.07
N THR A 72 4.11 10.42 2.55
CA THR A 72 5.20 9.55 2.12
C THR A 72 4.76 8.67 0.96
N LEU A 73 5.52 8.65 -0.13
CA LEU A 73 5.32 7.70 -1.22
C LEU A 73 5.60 6.28 -0.73
N ASN A 74 4.64 5.39 -0.88
CA ASN A 74 4.76 3.99 -0.46
C ASN A 74 4.21 3.04 -1.52
N VAL A 75 4.51 1.75 -1.34
CA VAL A 75 4.01 0.68 -2.21
C VAL A 75 3.14 -0.23 -1.37
N ILE A 76 1.87 -0.38 -1.76
CA ILE A 76 0.93 -1.31 -1.12
C ILE A 76 0.41 -2.24 -2.19
N ASN A 77 0.58 -3.56 -1.98
CA ASN A 77 0.21 -4.61 -2.95
C ASN A 77 0.77 -4.39 -4.37
N GLY A 78 1.97 -3.79 -4.45
CA GLY A 78 2.63 -3.47 -5.72
C GLY A 78 2.15 -2.20 -6.41
N CYS A 79 1.17 -1.47 -5.87
CA CYS A 79 0.72 -0.20 -6.45
C CYS A 79 1.28 1.00 -5.68
N LEU A 80 1.37 2.15 -6.36
CA LEU A 80 1.82 3.40 -5.76
C LEU A 80 0.74 4.04 -4.89
N PHE A 81 1.08 4.30 -3.63
CA PHE A 81 0.20 4.93 -2.65
C PHE A 81 0.89 6.12 -1.99
N MET A 82 0.08 6.90 -1.29
CA MET A 82 0.54 7.93 -0.38
C MET A 82 -0.44 8.01 0.80
N GLY A 83 0.02 7.57 1.98
CA GLY A 83 -0.89 7.26 3.08
C GLY A 83 -1.76 6.04 2.75
N ASP A 84 -3.08 6.19 2.84
CA ASP A 84 -4.10 5.20 2.45
C ASP A 84 -4.69 5.45 1.06
N MET A 85 -4.27 6.51 0.37
CA MET A 85 -4.81 6.91 -0.93
C MET A 85 -3.99 6.31 -2.08
N LEU A 86 -4.68 5.71 -3.05
CA LEU A 86 -4.03 5.29 -4.29
C LEU A 86 -3.62 6.56 -5.07
N VAL A 87 -2.38 6.57 -5.56
CA VAL A 87 -1.89 7.64 -6.40
C VAL A 87 -2.31 7.38 -7.85
N VAL A 88 -2.99 8.36 -8.45
CA VAL A 88 -3.37 8.35 -9.85
C VAL A 88 -2.72 9.54 -10.54
N ILE A 89 -1.82 9.30 -11.49
CA ILE A 89 -1.13 10.38 -12.20
C ILE A 89 -2.04 10.95 -13.29
N VAL A 90 -2.27 12.26 -13.23
CA VAL A 90 -3.05 13.01 -14.23
C VAL A 90 -2.24 14.18 -14.82
N ASN A 91 -0.95 14.26 -14.54
CA ASN A 91 -0.06 15.26 -15.12
C ASN A 91 0.85 14.62 -16.18
N PRO A 92 0.80 15.05 -17.45
CA PRO A 92 1.65 14.49 -18.51
C PRO A 92 3.15 14.77 -18.32
N ASN A 93 3.52 15.67 -17.41
CA ASN A 93 4.92 15.96 -17.08
C ASN A 93 5.49 15.05 -16.00
N LEU A 94 4.66 14.23 -15.36
CA LEU A 94 5.10 13.21 -14.41
C LEU A 94 5.27 11.90 -15.15
N GLU A 95 6.48 11.40 -15.15
CA GLU A 95 6.83 10.12 -15.75
C GLU A 95 7.59 9.28 -14.74
N TRP A 96 7.77 8.00 -15.03
CA TRP A 96 8.42 7.09 -14.10
C TRP A 96 9.25 6.05 -14.81
N GLU A 97 10.30 5.60 -14.12
CA GLU A 97 11.17 4.53 -14.55
C GLU A 97 11.08 3.38 -13.53
N GLN A 98 11.33 2.16 -13.99
CA GLN A 98 11.44 0.98 -13.13
C GLN A 98 12.92 0.67 -12.91
N ASN A 99 13.27 0.11 -11.75
CA ASN A 99 14.61 -0.38 -11.39
C ASN A 99 15.76 0.67 -11.41
N PRO A 100 15.89 1.52 -10.37
CA PRO A 100 14.99 1.67 -9.23
C PRO A 100 13.72 2.42 -9.61
N PHE A 101 12.63 2.22 -8.88
CA PHE A 101 11.41 3.02 -9.11
C PHE A 101 11.66 4.49 -8.76
N VAL A 102 11.48 5.36 -9.75
CA VAL A 102 11.61 6.81 -9.63
C VAL A 102 10.50 7.47 -10.42
N ILE A 103 9.80 8.43 -9.82
CA ILE A 103 8.92 9.37 -10.52
C ILE A 103 9.73 10.63 -10.79
N TYR A 104 9.67 11.15 -12.01
CA TYR A 104 10.36 12.37 -12.38
C TYR A 104 9.37 13.41 -12.92
N ASN A 105 9.56 14.65 -12.48
CA ASN A 105 8.83 15.79 -12.99
C ASN A 105 9.67 16.46 -14.08
N ARG A 106 9.25 16.34 -15.34
CA ARG A 106 9.96 16.90 -16.51
C ARG A 106 10.15 18.41 -16.47
N VAL A 107 9.29 19.12 -15.73
CA VAL A 107 9.32 20.59 -15.69
C VAL A 107 10.22 21.09 -14.56
N SER A 108 10.13 20.51 -13.36
CA SER A 108 10.99 20.91 -12.23
C SER A 108 12.33 20.17 -12.18
N ASN A 109 12.51 19.10 -12.96
CA ASN A 109 13.63 18.16 -12.89
C ASN A 109 13.76 17.44 -11.53
N GLU A 110 12.72 17.49 -10.69
CA GLU A 110 12.69 16.76 -9.43
C GLU A 110 12.47 15.26 -9.67
N LYS A 111 13.02 14.47 -8.74
CA LYS A 111 12.94 13.02 -8.72
C LYS A 111 12.44 12.56 -7.36
N PHE A 112 11.46 11.67 -7.37
CA PHE A 112 10.80 11.16 -6.18
C PHE A 112 10.91 9.64 -6.15
N LYS A 113 11.29 9.09 -5.01
CA LYS A 113 11.48 7.66 -4.75
C LYS A 113 10.47 7.18 -3.73
N ILE A 114 10.29 5.86 -3.67
CA ILE A 114 9.57 5.25 -2.55
C ILE A 114 10.27 5.60 -1.24
N GLY A 115 9.49 6.03 -0.24
CA GLY A 115 9.98 6.51 1.05
C GLY A 115 10.15 8.03 1.14
N ASP A 116 10.16 8.74 0.01
CA ASP A 116 10.26 10.20 0.03
C ASP A 116 8.97 10.81 0.58
N VAL A 117 9.12 11.86 1.39
CA VAL A 117 8.01 12.73 1.78
C VAL A 117 7.85 13.78 0.70
N VAL A 118 6.67 13.84 0.10
CA VAL A 118 6.36 14.72 -1.02
C VAL A 118 5.11 15.53 -0.73
N THR A 119 5.01 16.71 -1.31
CA THR A 119 3.78 17.48 -1.42
C THR A 119 3.23 17.34 -2.83
N VAL A 120 2.04 16.79 -2.96
CA VAL A 120 1.36 16.59 -4.24
C VAL A 120 0.22 17.58 -4.40
N GLY A 121 0.19 18.28 -5.53
CA GLY A 121 -0.94 19.11 -5.94
C GLY A 121 -1.97 18.29 -6.69
N GLY A 122 -3.25 18.58 -6.51
CA GLY A 122 -4.35 17.93 -7.22
C GLY A 122 -5.57 17.75 -6.34
N SER A 123 -6.34 16.69 -6.57
CA SER A 123 -7.63 16.49 -5.88
C SER A 123 -7.79 15.08 -5.35
N SER A 124 -8.64 14.93 -4.32
CA SER A 124 -9.06 13.62 -3.83
C SER A 124 -10.42 13.26 -4.41
N ALA A 125 -10.56 12.00 -4.80
CA ALA A 125 -11.83 11.44 -5.27
C ALA A 125 -12.09 10.09 -4.59
N ASP A 126 -13.36 9.67 -4.59
CA ASP A 126 -13.71 8.30 -4.21
C ASP A 126 -13.25 7.32 -5.29
N TYR A 127 -12.81 6.13 -4.86
CA TYR A 127 -12.31 5.12 -5.79
C TYR A 127 -13.35 4.67 -6.83
N SER A 128 -14.64 4.72 -6.48
CA SER A 128 -15.72 4.40 -7.43
C SER A 128 -15.78 5.37 -8.60
N LEU A 129 -15.47 6.65 -8.39
CA LEU A 129 -15.53 7.69 -9.42
C LEU A 129 -14.43 7.49 -10.47
N VAL A 130 -13.26 7.02 -10.04
CA VAL A 130 -12.20 6.65 -11.00
C VAL A 130 -12.45 5.30 -11.68
N ASN A 131 -13.40 4.50 -11.23
CA ASN A 131 -13.76 3.27 -11.92
C ASN A 131 -14.89 3.47 -12.95
N GLU A 132 -15.27 4.71 -13.24
CA GLU A 132 -16.29 5.03 -14.25
C GLU A 132 -15.75 4.90 -15.69
N GLU A 133 -16.60 4.42 -16.61
CA GLU A 133 -16.25 4.05 -17.99
C GLU A 133 -15.80 5.22 -18.89
N ASN A 134 -15.84 6.47 -18.41
CA ASN A 134 -15.60 7.67 -19.22
C ASN A 134 -14.21 8.30 -19.04
N LEU A 135 -13.35 7.75 -18.19
CA LEU A 135 -11.98 8.23 -18.05
C LEU A 135 -11.07 7.59 -19.11
N LYS A 136 -10.31 8.42 -19.81
CA LYS A 136 -9.29 7.96 -20.77
C LYS A 136 -8.10 7.42 -20.00
N TRP A 137 -8.11 6.14 -19.65
CA TRP A 137 -7.02 5.52 -18.89
C TRP A 137 -5.79 5.30 -19.76
N LYS A 138 -4.62 5.80 -19.31
CA LYS A 138 -3.31 5.35 -19.83
C LYS A 138 -2.93 4.02 -19.19
N TYR A 139 -3.10 3.94 -17.87
CA TYR A 139 -2.90 2.74 -17.05
C TYR A 139 -4.01 2.65 -16.00
N PRO A 140 -5.06 1.84 -16.23
CA PRO A 140 -6.21 1.74 -15.33
C PRO A 140 -5.84 1.05 -14.00
N PRO A 141 -6.52 1.33 -12.89
CA PRO A 141 -6.25 0.63 -11.64
C PRO A 141 -6.53 -0.87 -11.79
N ASN A 142 -5.57 -1.70 -11.39
CA ASN A 142 -5.74 -3.16 -11.44
C ASN A 142 -6.37 -3.71 -10.14
N ALA A 143 -6.65 -5.01 -10.10
CA ALA A 143 -7.31 -5.67 -8.96
C ALA A 143 -6.55 -5.55 -7.62
N ASN A 144 -5.24 -5.29 -7.65
CA ASN A 144 -4.40 -5.11 -6.45
C ASN A 144 -4.41 -3.67 -5.93
N CYS A 145 -4.81 -2.69 -6.76
CA CYS A 145 -4.77 -1.27 -6.45
C CYS A 145 -6.05 -0.73 -5.79
N LYS A 146 -6.81 -1.59 -5.09
CA LYS A 146 -8.06 -1.16 -4.44
C LYS A 146 -7.78 -0.19 -3.30
N SER A 147 -8.50 0.93 -3.29
CA SER A 147 -8.54 1.86 -2.16
C SER A 147 -9.96 2.37 -1.92
N LYS A 148 -10.20 3.02 -0.78
CA LYS A 148 -11.42 3.82 -0.57
C LYS A 148 -11.33 5.16 -1.28
N ARG A 149 -10.12 5.73 -1.33
CA ARG A 149 -9.87 7.07 -1.86
C ARG A 149 -8.68 7.05 -2.80
N VAL A 150 -8.73 7.94 -3.78
CA VAL A 150 -7.61 8.20 -4.67
C VAL A 150 -7.18 9.65 -4.57
N TRP A 151 -5.93 9.89 -4.94
CA TRP A 151 -5.40 11.22 -5.17
C TRP A 151 -5.02 11.37 -6.63
N LEU A 152 -5.73 12.24 -7.34
CA LEU A 152 -5.44 12.65 -8.71
C LEU A 152 -4.30 13.65 -8.68
N VAL A 153 -3.09 13.23 -9.05
CA VAL A 153 -1.87 14.04 -8.96
C VAL A 153 -1.72 14.93 -10.19
N GLY A 154 -1.93 16.23 -9.99
CA GLY A 154 -1.65 17.29 -10.94
C GLY A 154 -0.22 17.85 -10.85
N ASN A 155 0.48 17.72 -9.71
CA ASN A 155 1.90 18.10 -9.56
C ASN A 155 2.56 17.40 -8.37
N MET A 156 3.89 17.30 -8.33
CA MET A 156 4.66 16.82 -7.17
C MET A 156 5.90 17.71 -6.94
N VAL A 157 6.20 17.98 -5.66
CA VAL A 157 7.40 18.69 -5.16
C VAL A 157 7.84 18.11 -3.81
N HIS A 158 9.09 18.32 -3.38
CA HIS A 158 9.57 17.92 -2.04
C HIS A 158 8.97 18.77 -0.90
#